data_AF-A0A943MRM7-F1
#
_entry.id   AF-A0A943MRM7-F1
#
_cell.length_a   1.000
_cell.length_b   1.000
_cell.length_c   1.000
_cell.angle_alpha   90.00
_cell.angle_beta   90.00
_cell.angle_gamma   90.00
#
_symmetry.space_group_name_H-M   'P 1'
#
loop_
_entity.id
_entity.type
_entity.pdbx_description
1 polymer ?
#
loop_
_entity_poly.entity_id
_entity_poly.type
_entity_poly.pdbx_seq_one_letter_code
_entity_poly.pdbx_strand_id
1 'polypeptide(L)'
;MAEFDRNKLIAEAKAKRAQIEEAASALSDEQAYDRAWMFPLWDSNSHTYSVGDRVQYEGQLYRCLTEHTSQGSWKPDVAPSLWVRIDDPAIEWPEWRQPTGSTDAYPKGAKVSHNGKHWISNVDANVWEPPTQWTEQKES
;
A
#
# COMPACT_ATOMS: atom_id res chain seq x y z
N MET A 1 -46.05 12.30 -1.88
CA MET A 1 -45.19 11.16 -2.27
C MET A 1 -43.82 11.44 -1.70
N ALA A 2 -43.39 10.67 -0.70
CA ALA A 2 -42.16 10.93 0.04
C ALA A 2 -40.96 10.59 -0.85
N GLU A 3 -40.34 11.61 -1.41
CA GLU A 3 -39.02 11.55 -2.02
C GLU A 3 -38.03 11.31 -0.87
N PHE A 4 -37.95 10.06 -0.45
CA PHE A 4 -37.18 9.60 0.71
C PHE A 4 -35.69 9.76 0.39
N ASP A 5 -35.21 10.99 0.53
CA ASP A 5 -33.87 11.36 0.95
C ASP A 5 -32.72 10.58 0.27
N ARG A 6 -32.83 10.34 -1.04
CA ARG A 6 -31.80 9.65 -1.83
C ARG A 6 -30.45 10.37 -1.73
N ASN A 7 -30.46 11.71 -1.70
CA ASN A 7 -29.26 12.51 -1.50
C ASN A 7 -28.68 12.37 -0.09
N LYS A 8 -29.53 12.21 0.93
CA LYS A 8 -29.10 11.97 2.31
C LYS A 8 -28.52 10.57 2.49
N LEU A 9 -29.13 9.55 1.88
CA LEU A 9 -28.60 8.18 1.83
C LEU A 9 -27.25 8.11 1.08
N ILE A 10 -27.08 8.86 -0.01
CA ILE A 10 -25.80 8.96 -0.73
C ILE A 10 -24.75 9.67 0.13
N ALA A 11 -25.13 10.74 0.85
CA ALA A 11 -24.23 11.45 1.75
C ALA A 11 -23.83 10.59 2.97
N GLU A 12 -24.76 9.84 3.56
CA GLU A 12 -24.50 8.91 4.66
C GLU A 12 -23.67 7.70 4.20
N ALA A 13 -23.89 7.20 2.99
CA ALA A 13 -23.06 6.15 2.39
C ALA A 13 -21.64 6.64 2.09
N LYS A 14 -21.48 7.89 1.61
CA LYS A 14 -20.17 8.55 1.46
C LYS A 14 -19.49 8.77 2.81
N ALA A 15 -20.23 9.20 3.83
CA ALA A 15 -19.69 9.42 5.17
C ALA A 15 -19.27 8.10 5.83
N LYS A 16 -20.06 7.04 5.68
CA LYS A 16 -19.68 5.69 6.13
C LYS A 16 -18.51 5.14 5.35
N ARG A 17 -18.44 5.39 4.03
CA ARG A 17 -17.30 5.00 3.21
C ARG A 17 -16.03 5.74 3.61
N ALA A 18 -16.11 7.04 3.89
CA ALA A 18 -15.00 7.81 4.44
C ALA A 18 -14.57 7.30 5.83
N GLN A 19 -15.51 6.93 6.71
CA GLN A 19 -15.17 6.30 7.99
C GLN A 19 -14.54 4.90 7.83
N ILE A 20 -14.97 4.15 6.82
CA ILE A 20 -14.37 2.84 6.46
C ILE A 20 -12.99 3.04 5.83
N GLU A 21 -12.79 4.07 5.00
CA GLU A 21 -11.50 4.46 4.41
C GLU A 21 -10.53 4.99 5.46
N GLU A 22 -11.00 5.75 6.43
CA GLU A 22 -10.21 6.26 7.55
C GLU A 22 -9.89 5.13 8.55
N ALA A 23 -10.85 4.23 8.79
CA ALA A 23 -10.57 3.01 9.52
C ALA A 23 -9.62 2.09 8.75
N ALA A 24 -9.71 2.02 7.41
CA ALA A 24 -8.85 1.20 6.55
C ALA A 24 -7.47 1.82 6.31
N SER A 25 -7.32 3.14 6.41
CA SER A 25 -6.02 3.82 6.47
C SER A 25 -5.40 3.70 7.87
N ALA A 26 -6.23 3.53 8.91
CA ALA A 26 -5.81 3.18 10.26
C ALA A 26 -5.55 1.67 10.45
N LEU A 27 -5.96 0.80 9.52
CA LEU A 27 -5.57 -0.60 9.53
C LEU A 27 -4.08 -0.68 9.22
N SER A 28 -3.32 -1.31 10.12
CA SER A 28 -1.93 -1.64 9.81
C SER A 28 -1.90 -2.54 8.58
N ASP A 29 -0.77 -2.49 7.87
CA ASP A 29 -0.54 -3.34 6.70
C ASP A 29 -0.75 -4.84 7.02
N GLU A 30 -0.57 -5.22 8.29
CA GLU A 30 -0.93 -6.54 8.85
C GLU A 30 -2.41 -6.85 8.74
N GLN A 31 -3.26 -5.97 9.24
CA GLN A 31 -4.70 -6.22 9.25
C GLN A 31 -5.29 -6.19 7.85
N ALA A 32 -4.67 -5.44 6.94
CA ALA A 32 -5.06 -5.40 5.54
C ALA A 32 -4.61 -6.65 4.78
N TYR A 33 -3.42 -7.18 5.06
CA TYR A 33 -2.92 -8.41 4.45
C TYR A 33 -3.79 -9.62 4.84
N ASP A 34 -4.10 -9.81 6.13
CA ASP A 34 -4.98 -10.89 6.61
C ASP A 34 -6.41 -10.84 6.01
N ARG A 35 -6.81 -9.65 5.57
CA ARG A 35 -8.13 -9.37 4.99
C ARG A 35 -8.04 -9.03 3.51
N ALA A 36 -7.00 -9.48 2.81
CA ALA A 36 -6.79 -9.18 1.39
C ALA A 36 -8.04 -9.43 0.55
N TRP A 37 -8.79 -10.50 0.85
CA TRP A 37 -10.05 -10.88 0.20
C TRP A 37 -11.18 -9.83 0.28
N MET A 38 -11.11 -8.89 1.23
CA MET A 38 -12.09 -7.81 1.38
C MET A 38 -11.85 -6.65 0.40
N PHE A 39 -10.66 -6.57 -0.20
CA PHE A 39 -10.30 -5.49 -1.13
C PHE A 39 -10.67 -5.85 -2.57
N PRO A 40 -11.10 -4.88 -3.38
CA PRO A 40 -11.45 -5.14 -4.78
C PRO A 40 -10.21 -5.57 -5.59
N LEU A 41 -10.43 -6.36 -6.63
CA LEU A 41 -9.40 -6.61 -7.64
C LEU A 41 -9.10 -5.32 -8.40
N TRP A 42 -7.86 -5.13 -8.82
CA TRP A 42 -7.46 -4.00 -9.66
C TRP A 42 -8.27 -4.02 -10.98
N ASP A 43 -9.01 -2.95 -11.20
CA ASP A 43 -9.78 -2.67 -12.41
C ASP A 43 -8.95 -1.84 -13.39
N SER A 44 -8.85 -2.32 -14.63
CA SER A 44 -8.18 -1.64 -15.75
C SER A 44 -9.11 -0.73 -16.57
N ASN A 45 -10.41 -0.72 -16.30
CA ASN A 45 -11.45 -0.07 -17.12
C ASN A 45 -11.65 1.40 -16.76
N SER A 46 -10.57 2.19 -16.75
CA SER A 46 -10.60 3.62 -16.43
C SER A 46 -11.22 3.94 -15.07
N HIS A 47 -10.94 3.11 -14.06
CA HIS A 47 -11.31 3.37 -12.67
C HIS A 47 -10.43 4.46 -12.07
N THR A 48 -11.01 5.41 -11.35
CA THR A 48 -10.24 6.43 -10.62
C THR A 48 -9.90 5.91 -9.22
N TYR A 49 -8.60 5.78 -8.95
CA TYR A 49 -8.06 5.43 -7.63
C TYR A 49 -7.58 6.68 -6.91
N SER A 50 -7.93 6.79 -5.63
CA SER A 50 -7.43 7.82 -4.74
C SER A 50 -6.23 7.33 -3.92
N VAL A 51 -5.45 8.26 -3.37
CA VAL A 51 -4.31 7.92 -2.50
C VAL A 51 -4.81 7.13 -1.28
N GLY A 52 -4.18 5.98 -1.02
CA GLY A 52 -4.56 5.07 0.07
C GLY A 52 -5.47 3.92 -0.34
N ASP A 53 -6.05 3.94 -1.54
CA ASP A 53 -6.89 2.84 -2.04
C ASP A 53 -6.11 1.53 -2.07
N ARG A 54 -6.73 0.45 -1.61
CA ARG A 54 -6.10 -0.88 -1.62
C ARG A 54 -6.79 -1.80 -2.62
N VAL A 55 -6.00 -2.45 -3.48
CA VAL A 55 -6.47 -3.35 -4.54
C VAL A 55 -5.69 -4.65 -4.54
N GLN A 56 -6.33 -5.72 -4.99
CA GLN A 56 -5.68 -7.00 -5.22
C GLN A 56 -5.22 -7.11 -6.69
N TYR A 57 -3.95 -7.48 -6.90
CA TYR A 57 -3.39 -7.74 -8.22
C TYR A 57 -2.45 -8.95 -8.15
N GLU A 58 -2.67 -9.95 -9.00
CA GLU A 58 -1.91 -11.22 -9.01
C GLU A 58 -1.72 -11.87 -7.63
N GLY A 59 -2.78 -11.88 -6.81
CA GLY A 59 -2.77 -12.47 -5.47
C GLY A 59 -1.99 -11.66 -4.41
N GLN A 60 -1.49 -10.48 -4.77
CA GLN A 60 -0.80 -9.55 -3.88
C GLN A 60 -1.70 -8.33 -3.63
N LEU A 61 -1.59 -7.76 -2.43
CA LEU A 61 -2.30 -6.54 -2.08
C LEU A 61 -1.43 -5.33 -2.39
N TYR A 62 -2.00 -4.30 -2.99
CA TYR A 62 -1.32 -3.06 -3.33
C TYR A 62 -2.09 -1.87 -2.78
N ARG A 63 -1.38 -0.83 -2.34
CA ARG A 63 -1.92 0.47 -1.94
C ARG A 63 -1.56 1.52 -2.98
N CYS A 64 -2.53 2.37 -3.33
CA CYS A 64 -2.36 3.49 -4.22
C CYS A 64 -1.58 4.61 -3.51
N LEU A 65 -0.55 5.14 -4.17
CA LEU A 65 0.32 6.20 -3.67
C LEU A 65 -0.08 7.57 -4.18
N THR A 66 -0.53 7.62 -5.43
CA THR A 66 -0.87 8.86 -6.13
C THR A 66 -2.23 8.68 -6.79
N GLU A 67 -3.12 9.67 -6.62
CA GLU A 67 -4.41 9.65 -7.29
C GLU A 67 -4.22 9.57 -8.82
N HIS A 68 -4.86 8.59 -9.45
CA HIS A 68 -4.75 8.38 -10.88
C HIS A 68 -5.96 7.64 -11.44
N THR A 69 -6.14 7.69 -12.75
CA THR A 69 -7.11 6.85 -13.45
C THR A 69 -6.41 5.64 -14.03
N SER A 70 -6.93 4.44 -13.77
CA SER A 70 -6.35 3.16 -14.18
C SER A 70 -6.04 3.15 -15.68
N GLN A 71 -4.83 2.74 -16.05
CA GLN A 71 -4.40 2.58 -17.42
C GLN A 71 -3.71 1.23 -17.58
N GLY A 72 -3.78 0.60 -18.76
CA GLY A 72 -3.17 -0.71 -19.01
C GLY A 72 -1.65 -0.75 -18.78
N SER A 73 -0.97 0.40 -18.84
CA SER A 73 0.47 0.53 -18.52
C SER A 73 0.74 0.87 -17.05
N TRP A 74 -0.29 1.09 -16.25
CA TRP A 74 -0.25 1.49 -14.83
C TRP A 74 -0.75 0.37 -13.92
N LYS A 75 -0.30 -0.85 -14.21
CA LYS A 75 -0.63 -2.00 -13.36
C LYS A 75 0.16 -1.92 -12.05
N PRO A 76 -0.36 -2.49 -10.94
CA PRO A 76 0.29 -2.39 -9.64
C PRO A 76 1.69 -2.98 -9.56
N ASP A 77 2.00 -4.00 -10.36
CA ASP A 77 3.32 -4.64 -10.45
C ASP A 77 4.37 -3.81 -11.19
N VAL A 78 3.97 -3.05 -12.23
CA VAL A 78 4.90 -2.30 -13.10
C VAL A 78 4.98 -0.80 -12.79
N ALA A 79 4.05 -0.26 -11.99
CA ALA A 79 3.96 1.18 -11.70
C ALA A 79 4.22 1.49 -10.22
N PRO A 80 5.47 1.38 -9.73
CA PRO A 80 5.82 1.63 -8.33
C PRO A 80 5.65 3.09 -7.88
N SER A 81 5.51 4.03 -8.83
CA SER A 81 5.18 5.44 -8.53
C SER A 81 3.69 5.65 -8.21
N LEU A 82 2.83 4.70 -8.61
CA LEU A 82 1.39 4.75 -8.41
C LEU A 82 0.92 3.76 -7.35
N TRP A 83 1.64 2.65 -7.17
CA TRP A 83 1.26 1.55 -6.31
C TRP A 83 2.43 1.09 -5.45
N VAL A 84 2.15 0.74 -4.20
CA VAL A 84 3.08 0.02 -3.32
C VAL A 84 2.46 -1.32 -2.94
N ARG A 85 3.19 -2.42 -3.13
CA ARG A 85 2.77 -3.72 -2.60
C ARG A 85 2.75 -3.68 -1.08
N ILE A 86 1.70 -4.21 -0.48
CA ILE A 86 1.61 -4.53 0.94
C ILE A 86 2.12 -5.96 1.07
N ASP A 87 3.32 -6.11 1.64
CA ASP A 87 3.90 -7.43 1.89
C ASP A 87 3.28 -8.08 3.13
N ASP A 88 3.41 -9.40 3.21
CA ASP A 88 3.04 -10.17 4.40
C ASP A 88 3.91 -9.71 5.59
N PRO A 89 3.31 -9.20 6.67
CA PRO A 89 4.06 -8.79 7.85
C PRO A 89 4.65 -9.96 8.64
N ALA A 90 4.19 -11.20 8.39
CA ALA A 90 4.84 -12.38 8.92
C ALA A 90 6.22 -12.61 8.27
N ILE A 91 6.52 -11.95 7.16
CA ILE A 91 7.87 -11.94 6.57
C ILE A 91 8.72 -10.97 7.40
N GLU A 92 9.64 -11.53 8.20
CA GLU A 92 10.56 -10.73 9.01
C GLU A 92 11.50 -9.83 8.18
N TRP A 93 11.82 -10.27 6.96
CA TRP A 93 12.73 -9.59 6.03
C TRP A 93 12.10 -9.39 4.64
N PRO A 94 11.11 -8.50 4.49
CA PRO A 94 10.46 -8.25 3.21
C PRO A 94 11.47 -7.77 2.17
N GLU A 95 11.29 -8.14 0.90
CA GLU A 95 12.22 -7.72 -0.16
C GLU A 95 12.28 -6.19 -0.28
N TRP A 96 13.50 -5.64 -0.29
CA TRP A 96 13.70 -4.20 -0.44
C TRP A 96 13.14 -3.75 -1.79
N ARG A 97 12.30 -2.72 -1.73
CA ARG A 97 11.74 -2.05 -2.89
C ARG A 97 12.02 -0.56 -2.81
N GLN A 98 12.40 0.02 -3.94
CA GLN A 98 12.75 1.43 -4.04
C GLN A 98 11.54 2.31 -3.68
N PRO A 99 11.64 3.13 -2.62
CA PRO A 99 10.59 4.08 -2.31
C PRO A 99 10.51 5.16 -3.39
N THR A 100 9.29 5.54 -3.79
CA THR A 100 9.05 6.58 -4.80
C THR A 100 8.74 7.95 -4.19
N GLY A 101 8.57 8.02 -2.87
CA GLY A 101 8.36 9.26 -2.12
C GLY A 101 8.51 9.08 -0.60
N SER A 102 8.34 10.17 0.14
CA SER A 102 8.47 10.18 1.61
C SER A 102 7.43 9.32 2.32
N THR A 103 6.30 9.02 1.68
CA THR A 103 5.23 8.21 2.27
C THR A 103 5.52 6.71 2.26
N ASP A 104 6.48 6.26 1.45
CA ASP A 104 6.89 4.85 1.35
C ASP A 104 8.34 4.64 1.78
N ALA A 105 8.94 5.68 2.36
CA ALA A 105 10.30 5.65 2.85
C ALA A 105 10.39 4.80 4.12
N TYR A 106 11.44 3.98 4.23
CA TYR A 106 11.56 3.05 5.34
C TYR A 106 11.91 3.80 6.64
N PRO A 107 11.18 3.57 7.75
CA PRO A 107 11.55 4.15 9.03
C PRO A 107 12.86 3.57 9.56
N LYS A 108 13.46 4.22 10.56
CA LYS A 108 14.64 3.66 11.23
C LYS A 108 14.28 2.34 11.88
N GLY A 109 15.13 1.33 11.72
CA GLY A 109 14.90 -0.01 12.24
C GLY A 109 14.03 -0.89 11.33
N ALA A 110 13.54 -0.37 10.19
CA ALA A 110 12.88 -1.21 9.20
C ALA A 110 13.80 -2.33 8.72
N LYS A 111 13.25 -3.54 8.58
CA LYS A 111 13.95 -4.74 8.13
C LYS A 111 13.59 -5.00 6.67
N VAL A 112 14.59 -5.29 5.84
CA VAL A 112 14.40 -5.70 4.45
C VAL A 112 15.40 -6.78 4.03
N SER A 113 15.08 -7.58 3.02
CA SER A 113 16.01 -8.47 2.33
C SER A 113 16.41 -7.87 0.97
N HIS A 114 17.70 -7.91 0.62
CA HIS A 114 18.17 -7.46 -0.68
C HIS A 114 19.42 -8.26 -1.10
N ASN A 115 19.41 -8.79 -2.33
CA ASN A 115 20.47 -9.66 -2.87
C ASN A 115 20.83 -10.85 -1.95
N GLY A 116 19.82 -11.49 -1.36
CA GLY A 116 19.99 -12.64 -0.47
C GLY A 116 20.59 -12.31 0.90
N LYS A 117 20.61 -11.03 1.29
CA LYS A 117 21.09 -10.55 2.60
C LYS A 117 20.00 -9.80 3.34
N HIS A 118 20.09 -9.77 4.66
CA HIS A 118 19.19 -9.05 5.55
C HIS A 118 19.76 -7.68 5.93
N TRP A 119 18.92 -6.65 5.96
CA TRP A 119 19.32 -5.26 6.15
C TRP A 119 18.38 -4.54 7.10
N ILE A 120 18.93 -3.73 8.01
CA ILE A 120 18.17 -2.86 8.91
C ILE A 120 18.44 -1.39 8.57
N SER A 121 17.39 -0.59 8.40
CA SER A 121 17.51 0.84 8.09
C SER A 121 18.12 1.60 9.26
N ASN A 122 19.13 2.42 8.99
CA ASN A 122 19.82 3.21 10.01
C ASN A 122 19.17 4.57 10.28
N VAL A 123 18.29 5.03 9.38
CA VAL A 123 17.67 6.36 9.41
C VAL A 123 16.17 6.28 9.18
N ASP A 124 15.46 7.29 9.68
CA ASP A 124 14.05 7.50 9.36
C ASP A 124 13.89 8.03 7.92
N ALA A 125 12.79 7.65 7.28
CA ALA A 125 12.51 7.98 5.89
C ALA A 125 13.66 7.60 4.91
N ASN A 126 14.23 6.41 5.08
CA ASN A 126 15.24 5.87 4.19
C ASN A 126 14.65 5.49 2.82
N VAL A 127 15.13 6.15 1.78
CA VAL A 127 14.73 5.93 0.37
C VAL A 127 15.82 5.25 -0.46
N TRP A 128 16.99 5.00 0.13
CA TRP A 128 18.16 4.49 -0.58
C TRP A 128 18.20 2.96 -0.58
N GLU A 129 18.83 2.38 -1.60
CA GLU A 129 19.08 0.94 -1.66
C GLU A 129 20.18 0.50 -0.70
N PRO A 130 20.05 -0.67 -0.04
CA PRO A 130 21.15 -1.27 0.69
C PRO A 130 22.37 -1.47 -0.23
N PRO A 131 23.59 -1.09 0.18
CA PRO A 131 24.02 -0.88 1.57
C PRO A 131 23.89 0.57 2.10
N THR A 132 23.34 1.51 1.32
CA THR A 132 23.38 2.93 1.64
C THR A 132 22.43 3.28 2.78
N GLN A 133 22.97 3.63 3.95
CA GLN A 133 22.19 3.85 5.19
C GLN A 133 21.46 2.60 5.70
N TRP A 134 21.97 1.40 5.38
CA TRP A 134 21.50 0.12 5.89
C TRP A 134 22.62 -0.64 6.62
N THR A 135 22.25 -1.41 7.64
CA THR A 135 23.16 -2.32 8.34
C THR A 135 22.84 -3.76 7.98
N GLU A 136 23.81 -4.47 7.39
CA GLU A 136 23.70 -5.90 7.09
C GLU A 136 23.58 -6.69 8.40
N GLN A 137 22.52 -7.49 8.53
CA GLN A 137 22.39 -8.48 9.60
C GLN A 137 23.03 -9.79 9.15
N LYS A 138 24.03 -10.22 9.91
CA LYS A 138 24.63 -11.53 9.77
C LYS A 138 23.94 -12.46 10.77
N GLU A 139 23.18 -13.43 10.29
CA GLU A 139 22.74 -14.53 11.15
C GLU A 139 23.99 -15.23 11.70
N SER A 140 24.03 -15.39 13.03
CA SER A 140 25.14 -16.01 13.77
C SER A 140 24.88 -17.49 14.00
#